data_AF-A0AAW1K2I5-F1
#
_entry.id   AF-A0AAW1K2I5-F1
#
_cell.length_a   1.000
_cell.length_b   1.000
_cell.length_c   1.000
_cell.angle_alpha   90.00
_cell.angle_beta   90.00
_cell.angle_gamma   90.00
#
_symmetry.space_group_name_H-M   'P 1'
#
loop_
_entity.id
_entity.type
_entity.pdbx_description
1 polymer ?
#
loop_
_entity_poly.entity_id
_entity_poly.type
_entity_poly.pdbx_seq_one_letter_code
_entity_poly.pdbx_strand_id
1 'polypeptide(L)'
;MSDAEKYTDENNRTKWKARKENKVRKEGGIKTAKIRGEAHINHAGKEVPARVTARDYRCTRLKCFENMSQIARQNLVLTFNSVLTKNEPGNFLSGLTSFHAPICRRRVRLSDSEAQLMGVHRDRHGTHHRPNKIPQEVEKLIVQHIHSFKGRQSHYSRRKNPYRLYLPETVSVKKMCKMFLEKYRINVTYKSY
;
A
#
# COMPACT_ATOMS: atom_id res chain seq x y z
N MET A 1 -9.76 24.29 -73.55
CA MET A 1 -9.49 24.39 -72.11
C MET A 1 -10.76 23.99 -71.39
N SER A 2 -10.65 22.96 -70.55
CA SER A 2 -11.46 22.65 -69.35
C SER A 2 -13.00 22.65 -69.50
N ASP A 3 -13.73 21.65 -69.06
CA ASP A 3 -13.82 21.33 -67.64
C ASP A 3 -14.14 19.85 -67.41
N ALA A 4 -13.29 19.25 -66.59
CA ALA A 4 -13.46 17.92 -66.05
C ALA A 4 -14.70 17.87 -65.13
N GLU A 5 -15.44 16.80 -65.30
CA GLU A 5 -16.52 16.30 -64.48
C GLU A 5 -16.29 16.58 -62.98
N LYS A 6 -17.20 17.34 -62.35
CA LYS A 6 -17.40 17.32 -60.91
C LYS A 6 -18.75 16.70 -60.61
N TYR A 7 -18.75 15.37 -60.54
CA TYR A 7 -19.77 14.59 -59.87
C TYR A 7 -19.82 15.01 -58.39
N THR A 8 -20.76 15.88 -58.02
CA THR A 8 -21.00 16.22 -56.62
C THR A 8 -21.78 15.09 -55.98
N ASP A 9 -21.07 14.26 -55.22
CA ASP A 9 -21.65 13.25 -54.34
C ASP A 9 -22.43 13.96 -53.21
N GLU A 10 -23.71 14.24 -53.45
CA GLU A 10 -24.67 14.80 -52.48
C GLU A 10 -24.96 13.83 -51.31
N ASN A 11 -24.26 12.69 -51.23
CA ASN A 11 -24.50 11.66 -50.23
C ASN A 11 -23.25 11.29 -49.41
N ASN A 12 -22.41 12.29 -49.09
CA ASN A 12 -21.33 12.11 -48.12
C ASN A 12 -21.89 11.90 -46.69
N ARG A 13 -22.24 10.64 -46.43
CA ARG A 13 -22.79 10.10 -45.19
C ARG A 13 -21.73 9.91 -44.09
N THR A 14 -20.74 10.80 -44.00
CA THR A 14 -19.76 10.79 -42.92
C THR A 14 -19.85 12.02 -42.02
N LYS A 15 -21.07 12.37 -41.61
CA LYS A 15 -21.26 13.14 -40.38
C LYS A 15 -20.89 12.22 -39.21
N TRP A 16 -19.61 12.21 -38.84
CA TRP A 16 -19.13 11.64 -37.58
C TRP A 16 -20.11 12.09 -36.49
N LYS A 17 -20.79 11.14 -35.84
CA LYS A 17 -21.73 11.45 -34.77
C LYS A 17 -20.97 12.36 -33.80
N ALA A 18 -21.49 13.58 -33.59
CA ALA A 18 -20.94 14.50 -32.60
C ALA A 18 -20.67 13.69 -31.32
N ARG A 19 -19.42 13.73 -30.85
CA ARG A 19 -18.99 12.95 -29.68
C ARG A 19 -19.96 13.26 -28.55
N LYS A 20 -20.82 12.31 -28.18
CA LYS A 20 -21.70 12.45 -27.01
C LYS A 20 -20.80 12.87 -25.86
N GLU A 21 -21.17 13.93 -25.14
CA GLU A 21 -20.45 14.31 -23.93
C GLU A 21 -20.29 13.07 -23.05
N ASN A 22 -19.06 12.83 -22.61
CA ASN A 22 -18.76 11.73 -21.72
C ASN A 22 -19.56 11.96 -20.44
N LYS A 23 -20.62 11.16 -20.24
CA LYS A 23 -21.38 11.16 -18.99
C LYS A 23 -20.39 10.97 -17.85
N VAL A 24 -20.24 11.98 -16.99
CA VAL A 24 -19.36 11.90 -15.83
C VAL A 24 -19.75 10.64 -15.07
N ARG A 25 -18.81 9.69 -14.95
CA ARG A 25 -19.07 8.43 -14.24
C ARG A 25 -19.56 8.80 -12.84
N LYS A 26 -20.67 8.21 -12.37
CA LYS A 26 -21.25 8.50 -11.04
C LYS A 26 -20.19 8.45 -9.92
N GLU A 27 -19.20 7.57 -10.08
CA GLU A 27 -18.03 7.43 -9.20
C GLU A 27 -17.14 8.70 -9.12
N GLY A 28 -17.02 9.47 -10.20
CA GLY A 28 -16.28 10.73 -10.24
C GLY A 28 -16.94 11.81 -9.40
N GLY A 29 -18.27 11.95 -9.52
CA GLY A 29 -19.04 12.92 -8.73
C GLY A 29 -18.95 12.65 -7.22
N ILE A 30 -19.08 11.39 -6.80
CA ILE A 30 -18.97 11.01 -5.38
C ILE A 30 -17.54 11.25 -4.86
N LYS A 31 -16.50 10.98 -5.67
CA LYS A 31 -15.11 11.27 -5.29
C LYS A 31 -14.90 12.77 -5.08
N THR A 32 -15.45 13.61 -5.96
CA THR A 32 -15.38 15.08 -5.83
C THR A 32 -16.13 15.56 -4.57
N ALA A 33 -17.35 15.08 -4.33
CA ALA A 33 -18.12 15.42 -3.14
C ALA A 33 -17.36 15.02 -1.85
N LYS A 34 -16.69 13.87 -1.85
CA LYS A 34 -15.83 13.43 -0.74
C LYS A 34 -14.60 14.32 -0.54
N ILE A 35 -13.98 14.81 -1.62
CA ILE A 35 -12.82 15.70 -1.51
C ILE A 35 -13.27 17.02 -0.88
N ARG A 36 -14.34 17.63 -1.41
CA ARG A 36 -14.92 18.89 -0.94
C ARG A 36 -15.62 18.81 0.42
N GLY A 37 -15.82 17.60 0.93
CA GLY A 37 -16.55 17.39 2.18
C GLY A 37 -18.04 17.74 2.06
N GLU A 38 -18.62 17.64 0.87
CA GLU A 38 -20.04 17.85 0.62
C GLU A 38 -20.85 16.62 1.06
N ALA A 39 -22.15 16.84 1.31
CA ALA A 39 -23.06 15.74 1.59
C ALA A 39 -23.16 14.80 0.39
N HIS A 40 -23.17 13.49 0.63
CA HIS A 40 -23.23 12.50 -0.44
C HIS A 40 -23.83 11.17 0.04
N ILE A 41 -24.34 10.39 -0.91
CA ILE A 41 -24.85 9.05 -0.64
C ILE A 41 -23.69 8.06 -0.78
N ASN A 42 -23.51 7.21 0.23
CA ASN A 42 -22.47 6.18 0.20
C ASN A 42 -22.91 4.94 -0.62
N HIS A 43 -22.00 3.99 -0.83
CA HIS A 43 -22.30 2.76 -1.58
C HIS A 43 -23.41 1.90 -0.96
N ALA A 44 -23.69 2.07 0.34
CA ALA A 44 -24.75 1.40 1.07
C ALA A 44 -26.07 2.19 1.08
N GLY A 45 -26.19 3.26 0.28
CA GLY A 45 -27.39 4.08 0.18
C GLY A 45 -27.63 5.04 1.35
N LYS A 46 -26.70 5.17 2.29
CA LYS A 46 -26.84 6.08 3.44
C LYS A 46 -26.35 7.48 3.09
N GLU A 47 -27.08 8.49 3.53
CA GLU A 47 -26.68 9.88 3.45
C GLU A 47 -25.53 10.16 4.43
N VAL A 48 -24.45 10.73 3.90
CA VAL A 48 -23.32 11.25 4.67
C VAL A 48 -23.44 12.77 4.65
N PRO A 49 -23.52 13.45 5.82
CA PRO A 49 -23.64 14.90 5.86
C PRO A 49 -22.34 15.59 5.43
N ALA A 50 -22.44 16.88 5.10
CA ALA A 50 -21.26 17.70 4.82
C ALA A 50 -20.34 17.80 6.05
N ARG A 51 -19.04 17.93 5.82
CA ARG A 51 -18.04 18.12 6.88
C ARG A 51 -18.28 19.44 7.59
N VAL A 52 -18.40 19.38 8.89
CA VAL A 52 -18.52 20.54 9.78
C VAL A 52 -17.44 20.47 10.86
N THR A 53 -17.02 21.63 11.35
CA THR A 53 -16.19 21.69 12.57
C THR A 53 -17.00 21.11 13.73
N ALA A 54 -16.50 20.03 14.34
CA ALA A 54 -17.17 19.38 15.46
C ALA A 54 -17.26 20.29 16.70
N ARG A 55 -18.17 19.93 17.62
CA ARG A 55 -18.21 20.50 18.97
C ARG A 55 -16.93 20.14 19.73
N ASP A 56 -16.67 20.86 20.82
CA ASP A 56 -15.48 20.62 21.65
C ASP A 56 -15.40 19.16 22.09
N TYR A 57 -14.37 18.47 21.60
CA TYR A 57 -14.12 17.07 21.91
C TYR A 57 -13.28 16.88 23.18
N ARG A 58 -13.13 17.93 24.01
CA ARG A 58 -12.38 17.93 25.29
C ARG A 58 -10.97 17.38 25.12
N CYS A 59 -10.22 17.95 24.18
CA CYS A 59 -8.83 17.57 23.96
C CYS A 59 -7.95 17.96 25.17
N THR A 60 -7.72 17.03 26.11
CA THR A 60 -6.96 17.30 27.34
C THR A 60 -5.48 17.56 27.11
N ARG A 61 -4.88 16.91 26.11
CA ARG A 61 -3.42 16.94 25.87
C ARG A 61 -2.94 18.22 25.18
N LEU A 62 -3.65 18.65 24.13
CA LEU A 62 -3.25 19.77 23.28
C LEU A 62 -4.20 20.96 23.38
N LYS A 63 -5.31 20.82 24.12
CA LYS A 63 -6.29 21.90 24.37
C LYS A 63 -6.69 22.64 23.10
N CYS A 64 -6.88 21.89 22.01
CA CYS A 64 -7.02 22.44 20.66
C CYS A 64 -8.15 23.48 20.52
N PHE A 65 -9.21 23.36 21.32
CA PHE A 65 -10.36 24.27 21.30
C PHE A 65 -10.13 25.55 22.13
N GLU A 66 -9.25 25.50 23.13
CA GLU A 66 -8.78 26.66 23.91
C GLU A 66 -7.70 27.43 23.12
N ASN A 67 -6.79 26.69 22.49
CA ASN A 67 -5.63 27.24 21.78
C ASN A 67 -5.96 27.74 20.36
N MET A 68 -7.13 27.41 19.82
CA MET A 68 -7.54 27.84 18.48
C MET A 68 -8.95 28.41 18.49
N SER A 69 -9.09 29.63 17.97
CA SER A 69 -10.39 30.27 17.83
C SER A 69 -11.33 29.46 16.94
N GLN A 70 -12.63 29.62 17.14
CA GLN A 70 -13.65 28.96 16.33
C GLN A 70 -13.52 29.33 14.85
N ILE A 71 -13.26 30.61 14.58
CA ILE A 71 -13.05 31.14 13.22
C ILE A 71 -11.83 30.48 12.57
N ALA A 72 -10.70 30.35 13.27
CA ALA A 72 -9.51 29.70 12.74
C ALA A 72 -9.77 28.24 12.36
N ARG A 73 -10.54 27.52 13.19
CA ARG A 73 -10.92 26.13 12.92
C ARG A 73 -11.86 26.01 11.72
N GLN A 74 -12.81 26.93 11.58
CA GLN A 74 -13.70 26.99 10.41
C GLN A 74 -12.90 27.27 9.13
N ASN A 75 -12.01 28.25 9.18
CA ASN A 75 -11.14 28.58 8.05
C ASN A 75 -10.25 27.40 7.64
N LEU A 76 -9.71 26.63 8.59
CA LEU A 76 -8.95 25.42 8.27
C LEU A 76 -9.79 24.37 7.52
N VAL A 77 -11.04 24.15 7.93
CA VAL A 77 -11.93 23.20 7.24
C VAL A 77 -12.31 23.74 5.86
N LEU A 78 -12.59 25.04 5.72
CA LEU A 78 -12.89 25.66 4.43
C LEU A 78 -11.71 25.55 3.46
N THR A 79 -10.50 25.90 3.90
CA THR A 79 -9.27 25.79 3.11
C THR A 79 -8.95 24.34 2.78
N PHE A 80 -9.17 23.40 3.71
CA PHE A 80 -8.97 21.97 3.44
C PHE A 80 -9.96 21.44 2.39
N ASN A 81 -11.19 21.94 2.37
CA ASN A 81 -12.23 21.49 1.45
C ASN A 81 -12.18 22.19 0.08
N SER A 82 -11.46 23.31 -0.06
CA SER A 82 -11.30 24.01 -1.34
C SER A 82 -10.32 23.33 -2.30
N VAL A 83 -9.53 22.36 -1.80
CA VAL A 83 -8.62 21.56 -2.63
C VAL A 83 -9.42 20.68 -3.59
N LEU A 84 -8.93 20.53 -4.82
CA LEU A 84 -9.72 19.99 -5.93
C LEU A 84 -9.31 18.57 -6.30
N THR A 85 -8.05 18.21 -6.11
CA THR A 85 -7.53 16.92 -6.58
C THR A 85 -7.42 15.90 -5.45
N LYS A 86 -7.38 14.61 -5.81
CA LYS A 86 -7.29 13.50 -4.85
C LYS A 86 -6.05 13.59 -3.92
N ASN A 87 -4.96 14.18 -4.41
CA ASN A 87 -3.67 14.20 -3.72
C ASN A 87 -3.47 15.48 -2.89
N GLU A 88 -4.11 16.59 -3.26
CA GLU A 88 -3.97 17.88 -2.57
C GLU A 88 -4.38 17.87 -1.09
N PRO A 89 -5.48 17.21 -0.66
CA PRO A 89 -5.78 17.10 0.77
C PRO A 89 -4.64 16.47 1.56
N GLY A 90 -3.99 15.44 0.99
CA GLY A 90 -2.85 14.77 1.60
C GLY A 90 -1.63 15.68 1.70
N ASN A 91 -1.34 16.43 0.65
CA ASN A 91 -0.25 17.40 0.63
C ASN A 91 -0.49 18.54 1.63
N PHE A 92 -1.71 19.06 1.71
CA PHE A 92 -2.10 20.08 2.66
C PHE A 92 -1.89 19.62 4.11
N LEU A 93 -2.37 18.42 4.45
CA LEU A 93 -2.14 17.83 5.78
C LEU A 93 -0.65 17.61 6.04
N SER A 94 0.09 17.09 5.05
CA SER A 94 1.54 16.92 5.15
C SER A 94 2.24 18.24 5.48
N GLY A 95 1.87 19.33 4.79
CA GLY A 95 2.40 20.67 5.04
C GLY A 95 2.14 21.14 6.47
N LEU A 96 0.90 20.99 6.97
CA LEU A 96 0.53 21.35 8.34
C LEU A 96 1.23 20.49 9.42
N THR A 97 1.56 19.24 9.08
CA THR A 97 2.27 18.33 9.98
C THR A 97 3.79 18.41 9.86
N SER A 98 4.33 19.31 9.03
CA SER A 98 5.78 19.47 8.89
C SER A 98 6.35 19.96 10.22
N PHE A 99 6.85 19.02 11.01
CA PHE A 99 7.57 19.29 12.24
C PHE A 99 8.77 20.18 11.89
N HIS A 100 8.82 21.38 12.47
CA HIS A 100 10.01 22.23 12.47
C HIS A 100 11.14 21.67 13.36
N ALA A 101 10.90 20.54 14.04
CA ALA A 101 11.96 19.77 14.66
C ALA A 101 12.65 18.90 13.59
N PRO A 102 13.98 18.78 13.60
CA PRO A 102 14.67 17.87 12.70
C PRO A 102 14.02 16.49 12.80
N ILE A 103 13.72 15.89 11.66
CA ILE A 103 13.22 14.51 11.59
C ILE A 103 14.35 13.62 12.11
N CYS A 104 14.39 13.42 13.42
CA CYS A 104 15.25 12.45 14.04
C CYS A 104 14.78 11.09 13.50
N ARG A 105 15.57 10.48 12.60
CA ARG A 105 15.34 9.10 12.19
C ARG A 105 15.25 8.29 13.46
N ARG A 106 14.08 7.72 13.76
CA ARG A 106 13.75 7.15 15.08
C ARG A 106 14.52 5.86 15.42
N ARG A 107 15.58 5.49 14.69
CA ARG A 107 16.50 4.40 15.07
C ARG A 107 17.71 4.30 14.15
N VAL A 108 18.91 4.32 14.73
CA VAL A 108 20.10 3.79 14.08
C VAL A 108 20.05 2.27 14.24
N ARG A 109 20.22 1.50 13.15
CA ARG A 109 20.39 0.04 13.23
C ARG A 109 21.83 -0.27 13.61
N LEU A 110 22.18 0.03 14.86
CA LEU A 110 23.47 -0.38 15.41
C LEU A 110 23.48 -1.91 15.61
N SER A 111 24.65 -2.52 15.66
CA SER A 111 24.84 -3.85 16.24
C SER A 111 24.73 -3.80 17.78
N ASP A 112 24.65 -4.95 18.45
CA ASP A 112 24.51 -5.00 19.91
C ASP A 112 25.73 -4.38 20.63
N SER A 113 26.93 -4.62 20.09
CA SER A 113 28.19 -4.06 20.61
C SER A 113 28.25 -2.54 20.47
N GLU A 114 27.84 -2.00 19.33
CA GLU A 114 27.80 -0.56 19.08
C GLU A 114 26.75 0.15 19.95
N ALA A 115 25.60 -0.49 20.20
CA ALA A 115 24.57 0.06 21.08
C ALA A 115 25.04 0.13 22.54
N GLN A 116 25.79 -0.88 23.01
CA GLN A 116 26.40 -0.88 24.35
C GLN A 116 27.46 0.21 24.50
N LEU A 117 28.35 0.38 23.52
CA LEU A 117 29.37 1.44 23.54
C LEU A 117 28.76 2.84 23.57
N MET A 118 27.65 3.04 22.85
CA MET A 118 26.96 4.34 22.82
C MET A 118 25.99 4.56 23.99
N GLY A 119 25.90 3.63 24.96
CA GLY A 119 24.99 3.74 26.10
C GLY A 119 23.51 3.76 25.71
N VAL A 120 23.16 3.25 24.53
CA VAL A 120 21.78 3.23 24.03
C VAL A 120 21.10 1.97 24.55
N HIS A 121 20.21 2.12 25.52
CA HIS A 121 19.42 1.00 26.03
C HIS A 121 18.40 0.56 24.96
N ARG A 122 18.50 -0.68 24.48
CA ARG A 122 17.49 -1.25 23.57
C ARG A 122 16.21 -1.56 24.33
N ASP A 123 15.08 -1.23 23.71
CA ASP A 123 13.78 -1.72 24.15
C ASP A 123 13.74 -3.26 23.99
N ARG A 124 13.05 -3.96 24.90
CA ARG A 124 12.85 -5.43 24.84
C ARG A 124 11.86 -5.88 23.74
N HIS A 125 11.62 -5.05 22.73
CA HIS A 125 10.73 -5.41 21.62
C HIS A 125 11.37 -6.49 20.76
N GLY A 126 10.61 -7.54 20.45
CA GLY A 126 11.11 -8.69 19.69
C GLY A 126 11.76 -9.79 20.54
N THR A 127 11.93 -9.59 21.85
CA THR A 127 12.35 -10.63 22.81
C THR A 127 11.16 -11.43 23.34
N HIS A 128 10.08 -11.54 22.56
CA HIS A 128 8.96 -12.39 22.93
C HIS A 128 9.39 -13.85 22.85
N HIS A 129 9.09 -14.61 23.91
CA HIS A 129 9.26 -16.06 23.90
C HIS A 129 8.45 -16.65 22.74
N ARG A 130 9.13 -17.36 21.84
CA ARG A 130 8.52 -18.04 20.69
C ARG A 130 8.54 -19.54 20.98
N PRO A 131 7.56 -20.10 21.69
CA PRO A 131 7.57 -21.50 22.13
C PRO A 131 7.64 -22.48 20.96
N ASN A 132 7.13 -22.08 19.79
CA ASN A 132 7.12 -22.91 18.58
C ASN A 132 8.31 -22.64 17.65
N LYS A 133 9.36 -21.97 18.13
CA LYS A 133 10.56 -21.72 17.32
C LYS A 133 11.32 -23.03 17.15
N ILE A 134 11.56 -23.41 15.90
CA ILE A 134 12.33 -24.60 15.58
C ILE A 134 13.79 -24.40 16.04
N PRO A 135 14.44 -25.42 16.63
CA PRO A 135 15.87 -25.36 16.92
C PRO A 135 16.70 -25.06 15.66
N GLN A 136 17.76 -24.26 15.83
CA GLN A 136 18.60 -23.80 14.71
C GLN A 136 19.28 -24.97 13.96
N GLU A 137 19.54 -26.08 14.65
CA GLU A 137 20.10 -27.29 14.06
C GLU A 137 19.14 -27.93 13.05
N VAL A 138 17.86 -28.01 13.40
CA VAL A 138 16.82 -28.54 12.53
C VAL A 138 16.60 -27.61 11.33
N GLU A 139 16.66 -26.29 11.53
CA GLU A 139 16.60 -25.31 10.44
C GLU A 139 17.73 -25.54 9.42
N LYS A 140 18.96 -25.77 9.88
CA LYS A 140 20.09 -26.11 9.02
C LYS A 140 19.86 -27.41 8.25
N LEU A 141 19.30 -28.45 8.89
CA LEU A 141 18.97 -29.71 8.24
C LEU A 141 17.89 -29.54 7.16
N ILE A 142 16.87 -28.71 7.42
CA ILE A 142 15.82 -28.39 6.44
C ILE A 142 16.45 -27.71 5.22
N VAL A 143 17.28 -26.69 5.42
CA VAL A 143 17.97 -25.96 4.35
C VAL A 143 18.86 -26.90 3.53
N GLN A 144 19.65 -27.75 4.19
CA GLN A 144 20.50 -28.74 3.53
C GLN A 144 19.66 -29.74 2.70
N HIS A 145 18.54 -30.21 3.25
CA HIS A 145 17.64 -31.12 2.54
C HIS A 145 17.01 -30.43 1.33
N ILE A 146 16.54 -29.18 1.44
CA ILE A 146 16.02 -28.40 0.31
C ILE A 146 17.10 -28.22 -0.78
N HIS A 147 18.34 -27.94 -0.40
CA HIS A 147 19.45 -27.80 -1.36
C HIS A 147 19.90 -29.12 -2.01
N SER A 148 19.55 -30.27 -1.44
CA SER A 148 19.86 -31.56 -2.04
C SER A 148 19.05 -31.85 -3.32
N PHE A 149 17.93 -31.15 -3.53
CA PHE A 149 17.12 -31.30 -4.73
C PHE A 149 17.72 -30.55 -5.92
N LYS A 150 17.77 -31.21 -7.08
CA LYS A 150 18.22 -30.59 -8.33
C LYS A 150 17.20 -29.58 -8.83
N GLY A 151 17.42 -28.30 -8.54
CA GLY A 151 16.63 -27.19 -9.06
C GLY A 151 16.90 -26.92 -10.54
N ARG A 152 15.90 -26.36 -11.24
CA ARG A 152 15.99 -25.96 -12.66
C ARG A 152 15.71 -24.46 -12.79
N GLN A 153 16.42 -23.78 -13.69
CA GLN A 153 16.08 -22.41 -14.04
C GLN A 153 14.97 -22.37 -15.09
N SER A 154 13.96 -21.53 -14.85
CA SER A 154 12.88 -21.32 -15.81
C SER A 154 13.41 -20.71 -17.11
N HIS A 155 13.11 -21.34 -18.23
CA HIS A 155 13.53 -20.90 -19.57
C HIS A 155 13.25 -19.41 -19.83
N TYR A 156 12.04 -18.96 -19.47
CA TYR A 156 11.57 -17.61 -19.76
C TYR A 156 12.20 -16.49 -18.93
N SER A 157 12.93 -16.79 -17.84
CA SER A 157 13.46 -15.74 -16.95
C SER A 157 14.91 -15.94 -16.52
N ARG A 158 15.68 -16.80 -17.21
CA ARG A 158 17.08 -17.07 -16.85
C ARG A 158 17.94 -15.81 -16.83
N ARG A 159 17.73 -14.90 -17.80
CA ARG A 159 18.48 -13.62 -17.90
C ARG A 159 18.16 -12.63 -16.77
N LYS A 160 16.91 -12.62 -16.28
CA LYS A 160 16.45 -11.66 -15.26
C LYS A 160 16.61 -12.19 -13.83
N ASN A 161 16.61 -13.52 -13.65
CA ASN A 161 16.63 -14.18 -12.34
C ASN A 161 17.63 -15.36 -12.31
N PRO A 162 18.94 -15.11 -12.46
CA PRO A 162 19.94 -16.20 -12.58
C PRO A 162 20.05 -17.06 -11.32
N TYR A 163 19.78 -16.51 -10.14
CA TYR A 163 19.89 -17.23 -8.87
C TYR A 163 18.61 -17.95 -8.43
N ARG A 164 17.52 -17.85 -9.20
CA ARG A 164 16.24 -18.45 -8.84
C ARG A 164 16.11 -19.85 -9.44
N LEU A 165 16.03 -20.84 -8.56
CA LEU A 165 15.84 -22.25 -8.92
C LEU A 165 14.41 -22.69 -8.62
N TYR A 166 13.86 -23.52 -9.50
CA TYR A 166 12.53 -24.10 -9.38
C TYR A 166 12.66 -25.60 -9.19
N LEU A 167 11.73 -26.16 -8.40
CA LEU A 167 11.63 -27.61 -8.23
C LEU A 167 11.08 -28.27 -9.51
N PRO A 168 11.41 -29.54 -9.76
CA PRO A 168 10.74 -30.34 -10.79
C PRO A 168 9.23 -30.44 -10.54
N GLU A 169 8.44 -30.54 -11.60
CA GLU A 169 6.97 -30.67 -11.53
C GLU A 169 6.49 -31.85 -10.67
N THR A 170 7.32 -32.90 -10.57
CA THR A 170 7.04 -34.13 -9.83
C THR A 170 7.27 -34.01 -8.31
N VAL A 171 7.86 -32.90 -7.85
CA VAL A 171 8.27 -32.67 -6.47
C VAL A 171 7.60 -31.41 -5.94
N SER A 172 6.62 -31.60 -5.06
CA SER A 172 5.98 -30.52 -4.31
C SER A 172 6.62 -30.34 -2.94
N VAL A 173 6.45 -29.16 -2.33
CA VAL A 173 6.95 -28.87 -0.97
C VAL A 173 6.41 -29.89 0.04
N LYS A 174 5.15 -30.32 -0.09
CA LYS A 174 4.56 -31.38 0.77
C LYS A 174 5.32 -32.70 0.65
N LYS A 175 5.70 -33.07 -0.56
CA LYS A 175 6.47 -34.29 -0.83
C LYS A 175 7.89 -34.18 -0.26
N MET A 176 8.54 -33.02 -0.42
CA MET A 176 9.85 -32.77 0.17
C MET A 176 9.83 -32.87 1.70
N CYS A 177 8.80 -32.30 2.33
CA CYS A 177 8.59 -32.41 3.77
C CYS A 177 8.40 -33.87 4.20
N LYS A 178 7.55 -34.64 3.50
CA LYS A 178 7.39 -36.08 3.77
C LYS A 178 8.72 -36.84 3.69
N MET A 179 9.51 -36.60 2.64
CA MET A 179 10.84 -37.20 2.46
C MET A 179 11.82 -36.77 3.57
N PHE A 180 11.70 -35.54 4.07
CA PHE A 180 12.50 -35.05 5.20
C PHE A 180 12.19 -35.82 6.49
N LEU A 181 10.90 -35.95 6.80
CA LEU A 181 10.41 -36.67 7.99
C LEU A 181 10.84 -38.15 7.95
N GLU A 182 10.76 -38.79 6.77
CA GLU A 182 11.21 -40.18 6.58
C GLU A 182 12.73 -40.34 6.79
N LYS A 183 13.53 -39.39 6.29
CA LYS A 183 15.00 -39.45 6.36
C LYS A 183 15.57 -39.14 7.74
N TYR A 184 15.10 -38.08 8.38
CA TYR A 184 15.67 -37.59 9.64
C TYR A 184 14.88 -38.03 10.88
N ARG A 185 13.65 -38.56 10.71
CA ARG A 185 12.75 -38.99 11.81
C ARG A 185 12.49 -37.89 12.86
N ILE A 186 12.53 -36.63 12.45
CA ILE A 186 12.26 -35.45 13.30
C ILE A 186 10.80 -35.06 13.13
N ASN A 187 10.12 -34.68 14.21
CA ASN A 187 8.74 -34.21 14.14
C ASN A 187 8.70 -32.70 13.86
N VAL A 188 8.58 -32.33 12.58
CA VAL A 188 8.43 -30.93 12.13
C VAL A 188 7.12 -30.78 11.39
N THR A 189 6.37 -29.71 11.67
CA THR A 189 5.13 -29.45 10.94
C THR A 189 5.42 -28.98 9.52
N TYR A 190 4.57 -29.32 8.55
CA TYR A 190 4.69 -28.87 7.16
C TYR A 190 4.77 -27.35 7.01
N LYS A 191 4.16 -26.57 7.92
CA LYS A 191 4.22 -25.10 7.89
C LYS A 191 5.59 -24.54 8.27
N SER A 192 6.37 -25.34 8.99
CA SER A 192 7.68 -25.00 9.54
C SER A 192 8.83 -25.49 8.65
N TYR A 193 8.54 -26.39 7.72
CA TYR A 193 9.44 -26.88 6.67
C TYR A 193 9.39 -25.96 5.45
#